data_AF-A0A9E4BS66-F1
#
_entry.id   AF-A0A9E4BS66-F1
#
_cell.length_a   1.000
_cell.length_b   1.000
_cell.length_c   1.000
_cell.angle_alpha   90.00
_cell.angle_beta   90.00
_cell.angle_gamma   90.00
#
_symmetry.space_group_name_H-M   'P 1'
#
loop_
_entity.id
_entity.type
_entity.pdbx_description
1 polymer ?
#
loop_
_entity_poly.entity_id
_entity_poly.type
_entity_poly.pdbx_seq_one_letter_code
_entity_poly.pdbx_strand_id
1 'polypeptide(L)'
;MKKGWLAAGVAAGLQGFLLLAAGLIFAALFLIKILWAWTIPDLFPGAVEQGLIAGEISWFASLKLALFLGILSAIIGNKSVSTSYSR
;
A
#
# COMPACT_ATOMS: atom_id res chain seq x y z
N MET A 1 9.68 21.18 33.78
CA MET A 1 9.17 21.84 32.56
C MET A 1 9.60 21.20 31.23
N LYS A 2 10.80 20.62 31.09
CA LYS A 2 11.32 20.08 29.80
C LYS A 2 10.57 18.87 29.23
N LYS A 3 9.90 18.06 30.07
CA LYS A 3 9.19 16.83 29.65
C LYS A 3 7.92 17.09 28.82
N GLY A 4 7.23 18.22 29.03
CA GLY A 4 5.99 18.54 28.31
C GLY A 4 6.21 18.87 26.83
N TRP A 5 7.30 19.56 26.49
CA TRP A 5 7.63 19.89 25.11
C TRP A 5 8.11 18.68 24.30
N LEU A 6 8.83 17.75 24.94
CA LEU A 6 9.20 16.47 24.32
C LEU A 6 7.97 15.59 24.05
N ALA A 7 7.02 15.51 24.99
CA ALA A 7 5.77 14.78 24.78
C ALA A 7 4.93 15.39 23.65
N ALA A 8 4.84 16.73 23.58
CA ALA A 8 4.16 17.42 22.49
C ALA A 8 4.84 17.19 21.13
N GLY A 9 6.17 17.21 21.08
CA GLY A 9 6.93 16.91 19.86
C GLY A 9 6.73 15.48 19.37
N VAL A 10 6.73 14.49 20.27
CA VAL A 10 6.48 13.08 19.93
C VAL A 10 5.03 12.89 19.45
N ALA A 11 4.06 13.50 20.13
CA ALA A 11 2.65 13.42 19.72
C ALA A 11 2.42 14.03 18.33
N ALA A 12 2.99 15.20 18.06
CA ALA A 12 2.91 15.83 16.74
C ALA A 12 3.62 15.01 15.65
N GLY A 13 4.79 14.44 15.96
CA GLY A 13 5.53 13.57 15.04
C GLY A 13 4.76 12.29 14.71
N LEU A 14 4.19 11.63 15.72
CA LEU A 14 3.37 10.42 15.53
C LEU A 14 2.11 10.71 14.71
N GLN A 15 1.42 11.83 15.00
CA GLN A 15 0.25 12.26 14.24
C GLN A 15 0.59 12.49 12.76
N GLY A 16 1.70 13.19 12.48
CA GLY A 16 2.16 13.43 11.11
C GLY A 16 2.50 12.14 10.38
N PHE A 17 3.20 11.21 11.04
CA PHE A 17 3.52 9.90 10.49
C PHE A 17 2.27 9.08 10.17
N LEU A 18 1.31 9.02 11.10
CA LEU A 18 0.06 8.28 10.90
C LEU A 18 -0.76 8.82 9.72
N LEU A 19 -0.86 10.15 9.58
CA LEU A 19 -1.55 10.77 8.46
C LEU A 19 -0.87 10.47 7.13
N LEU A 20 0.47 10.56 7.08
CA LEU A 20 1.23 10.22 5.89
C LEU A 20 1.06 8.75 5.51
N ALA A 21 1.20 7.84 6.48
CA ALA A 21 1.05 6.41 6.27
C ALA A 21 -0.36 6.05 5.78
N ALA A 22 -1.40 6.63 6.40
CA ALA A 22 -2.77 6.46 5.97
C ALA A 22 -2.96 6.95 4.52
N GLY A 23 -2.44 8.15 4.18
CA GLY A 23 -2.50 8.68 2.83
C GLY A 23 -1.84 7.78 1.79
N LEU A 24 -0.66 7.24 2.09
CA LEU A 24 0.05 6.30 1.22
C LEU A 24 -0.70 4.99 1.03
N ILE A 25 -1.27 4.44 2.10
CA ILE A 25 -2.11 3.23 2.03
C ILE A 25 -3.33 3.49 1.14
N PHE A 26 -4.05 4.60 1.36
CA PHE A 26 -5.20 4.97 0.53
C PHE A 26 -4.82 5.15 -0.94
N ALA A 27 -3.69 5.78 -1.23
CA ALA A 27 -3.18 5.92 -2.59
C ALA A 27 -2.89 4.55 -3.23
N ALA A 28 -2.25 3.63 -2.51
CA ALA A 28 -1.97 2.28 -3.00
C ALA A 28 -3.26 1.48 -3.26
N LEU A 29 -4.24 1.55 -2.36
CA LEU A 29 -5.55 0.91 -2.54
C LEU A 29 -6.26 1.42 -3.80
N PHE A 30 -6.24 2.73 -3.99
CA PHE A 30 -6.85 3.37 -5.16
C PHE A 30 -6.14 2.95 -6.45
N LEU A 31 -4.80 2.90 -6.44
CA LEU A 31 -4.00 2.44 -7.57
C LEU A 31 -4.36 1.01 -7.95
N ILE A 32 -4.42 0.10 -6.98
CA ILE A 32 -4.79 -1.30 -7.20
C ILE A 32 -6.20 -1.41 -7.77
N LYS A 33 -7.16 -0.62 -7.25
CA LYS A 33 -8.54 -0.64 -7.73
C LYS A 33 -8.64 -0.18 -9.19
N ILE A 34 -7.92 0.87 -9.58
CA ILE A 34 -7.87 1.34 -10.97
C ILE A 34 -7.19 0.31 -11.87
N LEU A 35 -6.02 -0.20 -11.47
CA LEU A 35 -5.30 -1.22 -12.23
C LEU A 35 -6.14 -2.47 -12.42
N TRP A 36 -6.92 -2.89 -11.42
CA TRP A 36 -7.80 -4.04 -11.52
C TRP A 36 -8.92 -3.81 -12.53
N ALA A 37 -9.63 -2.68 -12.40
CA ALA A 37 -10.74 -2.34 -13.29
C ALA A 37 -10.29 -2.18 -14.76
N TRP A 38 -9.00 -1.88 -14.99
CA TRP A 38 -8.44 -1.81 -16.34
C TRP A 38 -7.91 -3.15 -16.84
N THR A 39 -7.09 -3.85 -16.06
CA THR A 39 -6.38 -5.05 -16.53
C THR A 39 -7.24 -6.31 -16.53
N ILE A 40 -8.13 -6.48 -15.55
CA ILE A 40 -8.87 -7.74 -15.39
C ILE A 40 -9.96 -7.92 -16.44
N PRO A 41 -10.79 -6.89 -16.77
CA PRO A 41 -11.74 -7.01 -17.87
C PRO A 41 -11.06 -7.23 -19.23
N ASP A 42 -9.86 -6.67 -19.44
CA ASP A 42 -9.12 -6.82 -20.70
C ASP A 42 -8.45 -8.20 -20.82
N LEU A 43 -7.92 -8.74 -19.72
CA LEU A 43 -7.30 -10.07 -19.69
C LEU A 43 -8.32 -11.20 -19.71
N PHE A 44 -9.48 -11.00 -19.08
CA PHE A 44 -10.50 -12.03 -18.91
C PHE A 44 -11.92 -11.54 -19.23
N PRO A 45 -12.19 -11.04 -20.45
CA PRO A 45 -13.48 -10.44 -20.79
C PRO A 45 -14.63 -11.45 -20.62
N GLY A 46 -14.49 -12.66 -21.16
CA GLY A 46 -15.54 -13.68 -21.07
C GLY A 46 -15.79 -14.20 -19.65
N ALA A 47 -14.77 -14.21 -18.78
CA ALA A 47 -14.95 -14.64 -17.38
C ALA A 47 -15.62 -13.56 -16.53
N VAL A 48 -15.41 -12.28 -16.87
CA VAL A 48 -16.13 -11.16 -16.26
C VAL A 48 -17.60 -11.15 -16.71
N GLU A 49 -17.87 -11.37 -18.00
CA GLU A 49 -19.24 -11.48 -18.54
C GLU A 49 -20.04 -12.64 -17.93
N GLN A 50 -19.38 -13.78 -17.69
CA GLN A 50 -19.97 -14.95 -17.04
C GLN A 50 -20.13 -14.78 -15.51
N GLY A 51 -19.66 -13.66 -14.94
CA GLY A 51 -19.72 -13.39 -13.49
C GLY A 51 -18.79 -14.27 -12.65
N LEU A 52 -17.84 -14.97 -13.27
CA LEU A 52 -16.85 -15.80 -12.59
C LEU A 52 -15.74 -14.95 -11.94
N ILE A 53 -15.49 -13.77 -12.51
CA ILE A 53 -14.51 -12.81 -12.03
C ILE A 53 -15.19 -11.45 -11.87
N ALA A 54 -14.95 -10.78 -10.74
CA ALA A 54 -15.43 -9.43 -10.53
C ALA A 54 -14.60 -8.42 -11.34
N GLY A 55 -15.23 -7.78 -12.33
CA GLY A 55 -14.61 -6.70 -13.11
C GLY A 55 -14.27 -5.49 -12.24
N GLU A 56 -15.07 -5.23 -11.20
CA GLU A 56 -14.76 -4.25 -10.16
C GLU A 56 -14.59 -4.91 -8.79
N ILE A 57 -13.55 -4.50 -8.07
CA ILE A 57 -13.28 -4.99 -6.71
C ILE A 57 -13.73 -4.01 -5.65
N SER A 58 -14.16 -4.53 -4.50
CA SER A 58 -14.46 -3.71 -3.33
C SER A 58 -13.19 -3.10 -2.70
N TRP A 59 -13.37 -2.08 -1.87
CA TRP A 59 -12.28 -1.49 -1.09
C TRP A 59 -11.56 -2.54 -0.22
N PHE A 60 -12.31 -3.47 0.36
CA PHE A 60 -11.74 -4.55 1.17
C PHE A 60 -10.94 -5.56 0.34
N ALA A 61 -11.39 -5.88 -0.88
CA ALA A 61 -10.62 -6.72 -1.79
C ALA A 61 -9.32 -6.02 -2.23
N SER A 62 -9.36 -4.71 -2.50
CA SER A 62 -8.18 -3.91 -2.80
C SER A 62 -7.18 -3.92 -1.64
N LEU A 63 -7.67 -3.91 -0.39
CA LEU A 63 -6.83 -4.01 0.81
C LEU A 63 -6.14 -5.36 0.95
N LYS A 64 -6.84 -6.46 0.66
CA LYS A 64 -6.22 -7.79 0.63
C LYS A 64 -5.09 -7.86 -0.38
N LEU A 65 -5.30 -7.31 -1.57
CA LEU A 65 -4.28 -7.25 -2.62
C LEU A 65 -3.10 -6.38 -2.21
N ALA A 66 -3.35 -5.19 -1.64
CA ALA A 66 -2.29 -4.30 -1.15
C ALA A 66 -1.44 -4.98 -0.08
N LEU A 67 -2.08 -5.67 0.86
CA LEU A 67 -1.39 -6.43 1.91
C LEU A 67 -0.57 -7.57 1.31
N PHE A 68 -1.16 -8.34 0.38
CA PHE A 68 -0.46 -9.43 -0.29
C PHE A 68 0.78 -8.95 -1.04
N LEU A 69 0.65 -7.89 -1.84
CA LEU A 69 1.75 -7.27 -2.57
C LEU A 69 2.78 -6.64 -1.64
N GLY A 70 2.36 -6.02 -0.54
CA GLY A 70 3.25 -5.45 0.47
C GLY A 70 4.10 -6.52 1.17
N ILE A 71 3.47 -7.63 1.58
CA ILE A 71 4.18 -8.77 2.17
C ILE A 71 5.13 -9.39 1.14
N LEU A 72 4.68 -9.59 -0.10
CA LEU A 72 5.50 -10.13 -1.18
C LEU A 72 6.72 -9.22 -1.45
N SER A 73 6.51 -7.91 -1.50
CA SER A 73 7.58 -6.92 -1.64
C SER A 73 8.53 -6.93 -0.46
N ALA A 74 8.06 -7.16 0.76
CA ALA A 74 8.93 -7.26 1.94
C ALA A 74 9.80 -8.53 1.89
N ILE A 75 9.26 -9.65 1.41
CA ILE A 75 10.01 -10.90 1.22
C ILE A 75 11.06 -10.74 0.12
N ILE A 76 10.70 -10.13 -1.01
CA ILE A 76 11.58 -9.93 -2.17
C ILE A 76 12.62 -8.82 -1.91
N GLY A 77 12.24 -7.78 -1.16
CA GLY A 77 12.95 -6.51 -0.98
C GLY A 77 14.15 -6.56 -0.05
N ASN A 78 14.68 -7.73 0.30
CA ASN A 78 15.89 -7.86 1.10
C ASN A 78 17.15 -7.70 0.23
N LYS A 79 17.28 -6.60 -0.51
CA LYS A 79 18.58 -6.17 -1.03
C LYS A 79 19.19 -5.21 -0.02
N SER A 80 20.10 -5.77 0.76
CA SER A 80 21.04 -5.07 1.63
C SER A 80 21.53 -3.80 0.96
N VAL A 81 21.26 -2.65 1.58
CA VAL A 81 22.04 -1.43 1.34
C VAL A 81 23.44 -1.71 1.88
N SER A 82 24.22 -2.45 1.10
CA SER A 82 25.65 -2.59 1.29
C SER A 82 26.30 -1.33 0.73
N THR A 83 26.17 -0.21 1.44
CA THR A 83 27.00 0.96 1.18
C THR A 83 28.40 0.66 1.71
N SER A 84 29.11 -0.19 0.98
CA SER A 84 30.57 -0.26 1.00
C SER A 84 31.06 0.48 -0.23
N TYR A 85 31.48 1.74 -0.06
CA TYR A 85 32.76 2.16 -0.62
C TYR A 85 33.28 3.42 0.07
N SER A 86 34.19 3.17 1.02
CA SER A 86 35.35 3.99 1.33
C SER A 86 36.00 4.52 0.05
N ARG A 87 35.98 5.83 -0.18
CA ARG A 87 37.09 6.56 -0.80
C ARG A 87 37.17 7.97 -0.25
#